data_AF-A0A822VDS2-F1
#
_entry.id   AF-A0A822VDS2-F1
#
_cell.length_a   1.000
_cell.length_b   1.000
_cell.length_c   1.000
_cell.angle_alpha   90.00
_cell.angle_beta   90.00
_cell.angle_gamma   90.00
#
_symmetry.space_group_name_H-M   'P 1'
#
loop_
_entity.id
_entity.type
_entity.pdbx_description
1 polymer ?
#
loop_
_entity_poly.entity_id
_entity_poly.type
_entity_poly.pdbx_seq_one_letter_code
_entity_poly.pdbx_strand_id
1 'polypeptide(L)'
;MPILKEQFDTFFRGGAAEMHVASLFYLAGYEACRVTPDSGIDLIVSNAARSKLLGETFISRRVQVKSSIVDATGASIKTSDDELQFLCDEPDCFTVIVLMQELRVERYLDSFSHSRDVVAEQIGHAVDDHWEEEIGERGRAIGAKRSLPPGFAGGTFRTFWLNGAQLTRLRQKGAWVQKDQSNVLKMELVDGAVEINGFGIVPELFQIRHIMSTERHYGFESGKIHHNDIWDM
;
A
#
# COMPACT_ATOMS: atom_id res chain seq x y z
N MET A 1 8.92 -3.51 20.75
CA MET A 1 9.19 -4.96 20.59
C MET A 1 10.42 -5.09 19.70
N PRO A 2 11.42 -5.94 20.00
CA PRO A 2 12.57 -6.12 19.12
C PRO A 2 12.15 -6.73 17.78
N ILE A 3 12.62 -6.15 16.67
CA ILE A 3 12.37 -6.65 15.30
C ILE A 3 13.25 -7.88 15.08
N LEU A 4 12.63 -9.01 14.72
CA LEU A 4 13.37 -10.21 14.35
C LEU A 4 13.94 -10.07 12.94
N LYS A 5 15.06 -10.75 12.63
CA LYS A 5 15.69 -10.71 11.30
C LYS A 5 14.71 -11.04 10.17
N GLU A 6 13.79 -11.97 10.41
CA GLU A 6 12.76 -12.41 9.48
C GLU A 6 11.67 -11.34 9.22
N GLN A 7 11.55 -10.37 10.13
CA GLN A 7 10.57 -9.28 10.06
C GLN A 7 11.15 -8.00 9.51
N PHE A 8 12.49 -7.91 9.36
CA PHE A 8 13.21 -6.71 8.94
C PHE A 8 12.61 -6.11 7.66
N ASP A 9 12.51 -6.91 6.60
CA ASP A 9 12.01 -6.42 5.31
C ASP A 9 10.55 -6.00 5.36
N THR A 10 9.72 -6.75 6.08
CA THR A 10 8.30 -6.42 6.24
C THR A 10 8.13 -5.14 7.05
N PHE A 11 8.97 -4.91 8.05
CA PHE A 11 8.97 -3.70 8.86
C PHE A 11 9.36 -2.46 8.02
N PHE A 12 10.48 -2.51 7.29
CA PHE A 12 10.90 -1.37 6.47
C PHE A 12 10.00 -1.15 5.25
N ARG A 13 9.39 -2.21 4.70
CA ARG A 13 8.33 -2.08 3.69
C ARG A 13 7.10 -1.35 4.26
N GLY A 14 6.66 -1.74 5.44
CA GLY A 14 5.57 -1.06 6.15
C GLY A 14 5.89 0.41 6.36
N GLY A 15 7.06 0.72 6.92
CA GLY A 15 7.52 2.08 7.13
C GLY A 15 7.63 2.90 5.84
N ALA A 16 8.13 2.34 4.74
CA ALA A 16 8.17 3.01 3.45
C ALA A 16 6.76 3.34 2.92
N ALA A 17 5.81 2.41 3.05
CA ALA A 17 4.42 2.65 2.68
C ALA A 17 3.78 3.75 3.53
N GLU A 18 3.98 3.72 4.85
CA GLU A 18 3.47 4.76 5.76
C GLU A 18 4.01 6.14 5.42
N MET A 19 5.32 6.26 5.16
CA MET A 19 5.95 7.53 4.77
C MET A 19 5.46 8.02 3.40
N HIS A 20 5.27 7.11 2.45
CA HIS A 20 4.68 7.45 1.16
C HIS A 20 3.27 8.03 1.34
N VAL A 21 2.39 7.35 2.06
CA VAL A 21 1.01 7.83 2.32
C VAL A 21 1.02 9.17 3.07
N ALA A 22 1.86 9.31 4.10
CA ALA A 22 2.00 10.58 4.82
C ALA A 22 2.43 11.72 3.87
N SER A 23 3.37 11.47 2.96
CA SER A 23 3.81 12.48 1.99
C SER A 23 2.69 12.92 1.04
N LEU A 24 1.80 12.02 0.62
CA LEU A 24 0.65 12.34 -0.21
C LEU A 24 -0.33 13.29 0.51
N PHE A 25 -0.55 13.09 1.81
CA PHE A 25 -1.37 14.00 2.61
C PHE A 25 -0.73 15.38 2.75
N TYR A 26 0.58 15.46 3.01
CA TYR A 26 1.29 16.73 3.06
C TYR A 26 1.22 17.48 1.72
N LEU A 27 1.41 16.79 0.59
CA LEU A 27 1.26 17.37 -0.75
C LEU A 27 -0.17 17.86 -1.01
N ALA A 28 -1.17 17.21 -0.44
CA ALA A 28 -2.56 17.64 -0.49
C ALA A 28 -2.91 18.76 0.51
N GLY A 29 -1.96 19.20 1.34
CA GLY A 29 -2.12 20.28 2.31
C GLY A 29 -2.74 19.85 3.65
N TYR A 30 -2.57 18.59 4.04
CA TYR A 30 -3.01 18.04 5.33
C TYR A 30 -1.82 17.63 6.18
N GLU A 31 -1.91 17.76 7.50
CA GLU A 31 -0.87 17.25 8.40
C GLU A 31 -1.07 15.75 8.61
N ALA A 32 0.00 14.96 8.52
CA ALA A 32 0.00 13.54 8.82
C ALA A 32 1.01 13.21 9.93
N CYS A 33 0.52 12.65 11.03
CA CYS A 33 1.32 12.28 12.19
C CYS A 33 1.32 10.76 12.36
N ARG A 34 2.50 10.16 12.48
CA ARG A 34 2.64 8.72 12.75
C ARG A 34 2.32 8.43 14.22
N VAL A 35 1.51 7.40 14.45
CA VAL A 35 1.14 6.95 15.79
C VAL A 35 2.17 5.94 16.30
N THR A 36 2.72 6.19 17.48
CA THR A 36 3.65 5.29 18.17
C THR A 36 3.35 5.28 19.67
N PRO A 37 3.25 4.11 20.34
CA PRO A 37 3.42 2.75 19.81
C PRO A 37 2.28 2.35 18.85
N ASP A 38 2.53 1.33 18.02
CA ASP A 38 1.54 0.78 17.09
C ASP A 38 0.29 0.32 17.85
N SER A 39 -0.84 0.97 17.57
CA SER A 39 -2.15 0.70 18.19
C SER A 39 -3.19 0.26 17.16
N GLY A 40 -2.76 -0.30 16.02
CA GLY A 40 -3.64 -0.67 14.91
C GLY A 40 -4.15 0.52 14.08
N ILE A 41 -3.50 1.68 14.23
CA ILE A 41 -3.64 2.87 13.38
C ILE A 41 -2.21 3.39 13.14
N ASP A 42 -1.83 3.60 11.89
CA ASP A 42 -0.49 4.08 11.54
C ASP A 42 -0.39 5.61 11.53
N LEU A 43 -1.41 6.29 11.02
CA LEU A 43 -1.41 7.74 10.83
C LEU A 43 -2.68 8.40 11.38
N ILE A 44 -2.50 9.57 11.99
CA ILE A 44 -3.57 10.54 12.23
C ILE A 44 -3.37 11.70 11.26
N VAL A 45 -4.41 12.01 10.50
CA VAL A 45 -4.38 13.05 9.48
C VAL A 45 -5.36 14.15 9.82
N SER A 46 -4.93 15.40 9.76
CA SER A 46 -5.76 16.57 10.06
C SER A 46 -5.65 17.68 9.02
N ASN A 47 -6.56 18.66 9.11
CA ASN A 47 -6.44 19.96 8.46
C ASN A 47 -6.23 21.09 9.48
N ALA A 48 -5.47 20.84 10.55
CA ALA A 48 -5.34 21.74 11.70
C ALA A 48 -4.86 23.15 11.32
N ALA A 49 -3.84 23.26 10.46
CA ALA A 49 -3.32 24.53 9.99
C ALA A 49 -4.35 25.25 9.12
N ARG A 50 -5.06 24.54 8.25
CA ARG A 50 -6.13 25.13 7.41
C ARG A 50 -7.30 25.60 8.27
N SER A 51 -7.70 24.82 9.27
CA SER A 51 -8.73 25.23 10.21
C SER A 51 -8.34 26.50 10.96
N LYS A 52 -7.09 26.59 11.42
CA LYS A 52 -6.57 27.77 12.13
C LYS A 52 -6.38 29.00 11.25
N LEU A 53 -5.87 28.83 10.02
CA LEU A 53 -5.43 29.94 9.16
C LEU A 53 -6.49 30.37 8.14
N LEU A 54 -7.35 29.45 7.72
CA LEU A 54 -8.37 29.67 6.69
C LEU A 54 -9.81 29.58 7.25
N GLY A 55 -9.97 29.25 8.53
CA GLY A 55 -11.30 29.16 9.17
C GLY A 55 -12.11 27.93 8.73
N GLU A 56 -11.47 26.92 8.14
CA GLU A 56 -12.13 25.67 7.78
C GLU A 56 -12.58 24.87 9.02
N THR A 57 -13.63 24.07 8.87
CA THR A 57 -14.02 23.11 9.90
C THR A 57 -12.87 22.13 10.16
N PHE A 58 -12.53 21.91 11.43
CA PHE A 58 -11.51 20.94 11.80
C PHE A 58 -11.97 19.51 11.50
N ILE A 59 -11.11 18.74 10.85
CA ILE A 59 -11.29 17.35 10.47
C ILE A 59 -10.05 16.60 10.92
N SER A 60 -10.27 15.44 11.53
CA SER A 60 -9.23 14.48 11.86
C SER A 60 -9.68 13.08 11.44
N ARG A 61 -8.81 12.35 10.75
CA ARG A 61 -9.04 10.99 10.26
C ARG A 61 -7.98 10.05 10.78
N ARG A 62 -8.38 8.81 11.07
CA ARG A 62 -7.48 7.71 11.39
C ARG A 62 -7.20 6.95 10.11
N VAL A 63 -5.93 6.67 9.84
CA VAL A 63 -5.51 5.96 8.63
C VAL A 63 -4.67 4.77 9.02
N GLN A 64 -5.13 3.58 8.66
CA GLN A 64 -4.35 2.35 8.68
C GLN A 64 -3.74 2.13 7.30
N VAL A 65 -2.44 1.89 7.23
CA VAL A 65 -1.72 1.60 5.99
C VAL A 65 -1.51 0.09 5.90
N LYS A 66 -1.83 -0.47 4.73
CA LYS A 66 -1.49 -1.85 4.36
C LYS A 66 -0.67 -1.81 3.09
N SER A 67 0.34 -2.64 3.00
CA SER A 67 1.19 -2.70 1.81
C SER A 67 1.37 -4.12 1.30
N SER A 68 1.48 -4.22 -0.02
CA SER A 68 1.76 -5.48 -0.72
C SER A 68 2.65 -5.22 -1.92
N ILE A 69 3.45 -6.23 -2.26
CA ILE A 69 4.23 -6.25 -3.50
C ILE A 69 3.33 -6.88 -4.56
N VAL A 70 3.28 -6.28 -5.75
CA VAL A 70 2.59 -6.86 -6.90
C VAL A 70 3.51 -7.86 -7.58
N ASP A 71 3.05 -9.10 -7.70
CA ASP A 71 3.71 -10.19 -8.43
C ASP A 71 2.87 -10.70 -9.61
N ALA A 72 3.31 -11.78 -10.28
CA ALA A 72 2.60 -12.38 -11.40
C ALA A 72 1.18 -12.86 -11.08
N THR A 73 0.85 -13.07 -9.80
CA THR A 73 -0.47 -13.50 -9.31
C THR A 73 -1.31 -12.35 -8.75
N GLY A 74 -0.82 -11.11 -8.83
CA GLY A 74 -1.45 -9.91 -8.30
C GLY A 74 -0.83 -9.48 -6.96
N ALA A 75 -1.66 -9.01 -6.04
CA ALA A 75 -1.25 -8.58 -4.71
C ALA A 75 -2.15 -9.18 -3.64
N SER A 76 -1.63 -9.31 -2.42
CA SER A 76 -2.44 -9.72 -1.28
C SER A 76 -2.05 -9.00 0.01
N ILE A 77 -3.07 -8.62 0.79
CA ILE A 77 -2.88 -8.11 2.15
C ILE A 77 -3.46 -9.10 3.15
N LYS A 78 -2.86 -9.15 4.34
CA LYS A 78 -3.29 -9.98 5.45
C LYS A 78 -3.64 -9.10 6.64
N THR A 79 -4.73 -9.44 7.30
CA THR A 79 -5.28 -8.72 8.45
C THR A 79 -5.81 -9.75 9.43
N SER A 80 -5.64 -9.56 10.74
CA SER A 80 -6.29 -10.44 11.72
C SER A 80 -7.82 -10.23 11.70
N ASP A 81 -8.60 -11.14 12.29
CA ASP A 81 -10.05 -10.93 12.35
C ASP A 81 -10.43 -9.74 13.24
N ASP A 82 -9.75 -9.59 14.39
CA ASP A 82 -9.94 -8.45 15.29
C ASP A 82 -9.62 -7.11 14.62
N GLU A 83 -8.53 -7.06 13.84
CA GLU A 83 -8.15 -5.85 13.12
C GLU A 83 -9.15 -5.54 12.00
N LEU A 84 -9.58 -6.55 11.23
CA LEU A 84 -10.56 -6.34 10.18
C LEU A 84 -11.91 -5.86 10.76
N GLN A 85 -12.33 -6.43 11.88
CA GLN A 85 -13.54 -6.01 12.59
C GLN A 85 -13.43 -4.55 13.04
N PHE A 86 -12.31 -4.19 13.69
CA PHE A 86 -12.05 -2.82 14.10
C PHE A 86 -12.11 -1.82 12.92
N LEU A 87 -11.51 -2.16 11.79
CA LEU A 87 -11.52 -1.31 10.59
C LEU A 87 -12.91 -1.19 9.95
N CYS A 88 -13.77 -2.21 10.09
CA CYS A 88 -15.15 -2.18 9.59
C CYS A 88 -16.05 -1.28 10.44
N ASP A 89 -15.88 -1.30 11.76
CA ASP A 89 -16.80 -0.65 12.72
C ASP A 89 -16.55 0.85 12.87
N GLU A 90 -15.38 1.34 12.50
CA GLU A 90 -14.94 2.71 12.77
C GLU A 90 -15.13 3.64 11.56
N PRO A 91 -16.14 4.54 11.57
CA PRO A 91 -16.53 5.33 10.39
C PRO A 91 -15.50 6.40 9.98
N ASP A 92 -14.66 6.84 10.92
CA ASP A 92 -13.58 7.81 10.68
C ASP A 92 -12.21 7.13 10.50
N CYS A 93 -12.20 5.82 10.30
CA CYS A 93 -11.02 5.02 10.01
C CYS A 93 -10.98 4.63 8.52
N PHE A 94 -9.85 4.88 7.89
CA PHE A 94 -9.60 4.60 6.48
C PHE A 94 -8.43 3.64 6.36
N THR A 95 -8.59 2.62 5.52
CA THR A 95 -7.51 1.70 5.16
C THR A 95 -6.94 2.14 3.82
N VAL A 96 -5.69 2.61 3.82
CA VAL A 96 -4.95 2.94 2.60
C VAL A 96 -4.08 1.75 2.20
N ILE A 97 -4.35 1.20 1.02
CA ILE A 97 -3.62 0.07 0.45
C ILE A 97 -2.58 0.60 -0.51
N VAL A 98 -1.32 0.24 -0.27
CA VAL A 98 -0.15 0.60 -1.07
C VAL A 98 0.35 -0.63 -1.82
N LEU A 99 0.18 -0.61 -3.13
CA LEU A 99 0.69 -1.61 -4.06
C LEU A 99 2.05 -1.15 -4.56
N MET A 100 3.09 -1.93 -4.24
CA MET A 100 4.45 -1.65 -4.66
C MET A 100 4.77 -2.44 -5.93
N GLN A 101 5.16 -1.74 -6.98
CA GLN A 101 5.39 -2.25 -8.32
C GLN A 101 6.81 -1.88 -8.79
N GLU A 102 7.30 -2.58 -9.80
CA GLU A 102 8.56 -2.24 -10.50
C GLU A 102 9.74 -2.03 -9.52
N LEU A 103 9.87 -2.92 -8.53
CA LEU A 103 10.86 -2.79 -7.47
C LEU A 103 12.29 -2.85 -8.06
N ARG A 104 13.05 -1.81 -7.80
CA ARG A 104 14.48 -1.69 -8.11
C ARG A 104 15.29 -2.09 -6.89
N VAL A 105 16.34 -2.86 -7.14
CA VAL A 105 17.26 -3.34 -6.11
C VAL A 105 18.62 -2.73 -6.40
N GLU A 106 19.12 -1.89 -5.50
CA GLU A 106 20.53 -1.58 -5.37
C GLU A 106 21.28 -2.84 -4.98
N ARG A 107 22.28 -3.22 -5.79
CA ARG A 107 23.31 -4.11 -5.29
C ARG A 107 24.08 -3.32 -4.24
N TYR A 108 23.98 -3.72 -2.97
CA TYR A 108 25.06 -3.43 -2.04
C TYR A 108 26.32 -4.04 -2.66
N LEU A 109 27.24 -3.18 -3.12
CA LEU A 109 28.64 -3.59 -3.29
C LEU A 109 29.04 -4.17 -1.93
N ASP A 110 29.22 -5.49 -1.89
CA ASP A 110 29.42 -6.24 -0.65
C ASP A 110 30.39 -5.50 0.26
N SER A 111 29.93 -5.24 1.48
CA SER A 111 30.76 -4.72 2.56
C SER A 111 32.06 -5.53 2.65
N PHE A 112 33.19 -4.91 2.28
CA PHE A 112 34.56 -5.16 2.75
C PHE A 112 34.93 -6.59 3.19
N SER A 113 34.63 -7.63 2.42
CA SER A 113 34.96 -9.01 2.85
C SER A 113 35.24 -10.04 1.77
N HIS A 114 35.40 -9.67 0.50
CA HIS A 114 35.73 -10.65 -0.54
C HIS A 114 36.99 -10.25 -1.31
N SER A 115 37.88 -11.23 -1.47
CA SER A 115 39.25 -11.13 -1.94
C SER A 115 39.37 -10.48 -3.32
N ARG A 116 40.53 -9.86 -3.55
CA ARG A 116 40.92 -9.09 -4.76
C ARG A 116 40.74 -9.81 -6.11
N ASP A 117 40.46 -11.11 -6.13
CA ASP A 117 40.48 -11.91 -7.35
C ASP A 117 39.13 -11.95 -8.10
N VAL A 118 38.01 -11.57 -7.48
CA VAL A 118 36.67 -11.56 -8.13
C VAL A 118 36.38 -10.25 -8.85
N VAL A 119 37.10 -9.17 -8.51
CA VAL A 119 36.86 -7.82 -9.04
C VAL A 119 37.20 -7.72 -10.54
N ALA A 120 38.13 -8.53 -11.04
CA ALA A 120 38.50 -8.51 -12.46
C ALA A 120 37.45 -9.16 -13.36
N GLU A 121 36.66 -10.11 -12.86
CA GLU A 121 35.66 -10.83 -13.65
C GLU A 121 34.32 -10.05 -13.74
N GLN A 122 33.99 -9.26 -12.72
CA GLN A 122 32.72 -8.52 -12.65
C GLN A 122 32.72 -7.18 -13.40
N ILE A 123 33.89 -6.61 -13.68
CA ILE A 123 34.01 -5.37 -14.47
C ILE A 123 33.72 -5.64 -15.96
N GLY A 124 33.88 -6.88 -16.44
CA GLY A 124 33.60 -7.29 -17.82
C GLY A 124 32.11 -7.37 -18.19
N HIS A 125 31.21 -7.32 -17.20
CA HIS A 125 29.75 -7.37 -17.41
C HIS A 125 29.06 -6.03 -17.14
N ALA A 126 29.82 -4.94 -16.98
CA ALA A 126 29.31 -3.58 -16.80
C ALA A 126 28.82 -2.92 -18.11
N VAL A 127 28.64 -3.70 -19.18
CA VAL A 127 28.02 -3.25 -20.42
C VAL A 127 26.90 -4.23 -20.69
N ASP A 128 25.68 -3.85 -20.32
CA ASP A 128 24.54 -3.87 -21.24
C ASP A 128 23.25 -3.52 -20.49
N ASP A 129 22.53 -2.57 -21.09
CA ASP A 129 21.18 -2.11 -20.79
C ASP A 129 20.10 -3.23 -20.93
N HIS A 130 20.50 -4.51 -20.92
CA HIS A 130 19.63 -5.67 -21.11
C HIS A 130 19.07 -6.27 -19.80
N TRP A 131 19.56 -5.85 -18.63
CA TRP A 131 19.18 -6.44 -17.34
C TRP A 131 17.94 -5.85 -16.66
N GLU A 132 17.46 -4.68 -17.07
CA GLU A 132 16.20 -4.15 -16.54
C GLU A 132 14.99 -4.96 -17.01
N GLU A 133 15.00 -5.48 -18.25
CA GLU A 133 13.93 -6.35 -18.76
C GLU A 133 13.94 -7.73 -18.09
N GLU A 134 15.11 -8.34 -17.88
CA GLU A 134 15.20 -9.66 -17.25
C GLU A 134 14.86 -9.61 -15.74
N ILE A 135 15.08 -8.48 -15.07
CA ILE A 135 14.64 -8.24 -13.68
C ILE A 135 13.15 -7.86 -13.63
N GLY A 136 12.58 -7.22 -14.66
CA GLY A 136 11.14 -7.05 -14.80
C GLY A 136 10.41 -8.40 -14.96
N GLU A 137 11.00 -9.34 -15.69
CA GLU A 137 10.48 -10.71 -15.83
C GLU A 137 10.76 -11.59 -14.62
N ARG A 138 11.94 -11.50 -14.00
CA ARG A 138 12.26 -12.25 -12.76
C ARG A 138 11.61 -11.66 -11.52
N GLY A 139 11.42 -10.35 -11.43
CA GLY A 139 10.68 -9.69 -10.35
C GLY A 139 9.23 -10.18 -10.30
N ARG A 140 8.63 -10.43 -11.47
CA ARG A 140 7.32 -11.11 -11.60
C ARG A 140 7.36 -12.56 -11.12
N ALA A 141 8.49 -13.26 -11.24
CA ALA A 141 8.68 -14.65 -10.80
C ALA A 141 9.13 -14.83 -9.33
N ILE A 142 9.74 -13.80 -8.71
CA ILE A 142 10.29 -13.86 -7.34
C ILE A 142 9.19 -13.81 -6.25
N GLY A 143 7.96 -13.41 -6.60
CA GLY A 143 6.84 -13.26 -5.65
C GLY A 143 6.39 -14.52 -4.91
N ALA A 144 6.76 -15.72 -5.37
CA ALA A 144 6.22 -16.97 -4.84
C ALA A 144 6.80 -17.41 -3.48
N LYS A 145 7.94 -16.87 -3.02
CA LYS A 145 8.55 -17.18 -1.70
C LYS A 145 9.82 -16.34 -1.54
N ARG A 146 9.77 -15.22 -0.81
CA ARG A 146 10.80 -14.71 0.14
C ARG A 146 10.72 -13.19 0.32
N SER A 147 11.26 -12.77 1.47
CA SER A 147 11.81 -11.45 1.82
C SER A 147 12.12 -10.54 0.64
N LEU A 148 11.98 -9.22 0.84
CA LEU A 148 12.53 -8.22 -0.10
C LEU A 148 13.97 -8.63 -0.45
N PRO A 149 14.40 -8.53 -1.71
CA PRO A 149 15.82 -8.63 -2.02
C PRO A 149 16.56 -7.58 -1.18
N PRO A 150 17.67 -7.93 -0.51
CA PRO A 150 18.48 -6.94 0.18
C PRO A 150 18.89 -5.84 -0.80
N GLY A 151 18.62 -4.57 -0.44
CA GLY A 151 18.97 -3.40 -1.24
C GLY A 151 17.83 -2.78 -2.03
N PHE A 152 16.58 -2.77 -1.56
CA PHE A 152 15.53 -2.00 -2.23
C PHE A 152 15.92 -0.51 -2.41
N ALA A 153 16.04 -0.04 -3.65
CA ALA A 153 16.43 1.33 -4.00
C ALA A 153 15.24 2.20 -4.45
N GLY A 154 14.15 1.60 -4.92
CA GLY A 154 13.00 2.36 -5.39
C GLY A 154 11.97 1.50 -6.10
N GLY A 155 10.85 2.09 -6.49
CA GLY A 155 9.78 1.42 -7.20
C GLY A 155 8.61 2.39 -7.41
N THR A 156 7.57 1.91 -8.10
CA THR A 156 6.33 2.65 -8.26
C THR A 156 5.34 2.25 -7.18
N PHE A 157 4.67 3.25 -6.60
CA PHE A 157 3.67 3.06 -5.57
C PHE A 157 2.31 3.43 -6.14
N ARG A 158 1.38 2.49 -6.13
CA ARG A 158 -0.02 2.74 -6.45
C ARG A 158 -0.84 2.64 -5.17
N THR A 159 -1.64 3.65 -4.90
CA THR A 159 -2.42 3.71 -3.66
C THR A 159 -3.90 3.83 -3.93
N PHE A 160 -4.71 3.14 -3.15
CA PHE A 160 -6.15 3.39 -3.07
C PHE A 160 -6.61 3.25 -1.63
N TRP A 161 -7.77 3.79 -1.30
CA TRP A 161 -8.31 3.79 0.05
C TRP A 161 -9.69 3.13 0.13
N LEU A 162 -9.99 2.58 1.31
CA LEU A 162 -11.26 1.99 1.67
C LEU A 162 -11.70 2.52 3.04
N ASN A 163 -12.98 2.81 3.23
CA ASN A 163 -13.54 3.07 4.56
C ASN A 163 -14.22 1.83 5.16
N GLY A 164 -14.66 1.93 6.42
CA GLY A 164 -15.31 0.81 7.12
C GLY A 164 -16.56 0.25 6.41
N ALA A 165 -17.37 1.09 5.76
CA ALA A 165 -18.56 0.63 5.02
C ALA A 165 -18.19 -0.17 3.77
N GLN A 166 -17.14 0.22 3.06
CA GLN A 166 -16.62 -0.51 1.90
C GLN A 166 -15.96 -1.82 2.33
N LEU A 167 -15.19 -1.82 3.42
CA LEU A 167 -14.61 -3.03 4.00
C LEU A 167 -15.69 -4.02 4.44
N THR A 168 -16.77 -3.53 5.08
CA THR A 168 -17.93 -4.33 5.48
C THR A 168 -18.58 -5.00 4.28
N ARG A 169 -18.80 -4.26 3.19
CA ARG A 169 -19.39 -4.80 1.96
C ARG A 169 -18.48 -5.82 1.27
N LEU A 170 -17.17 -5.56 1.22
CA LEU A 170 -16.19 -6.54 0.73
C LEU A 170 -16.23 -7.83 1.56
N ARG A 171 -16.37 -7.72 2.89
CA ARG A 171 -16.51 -8.88 3.78
C ARG A 171 -17.81 -9.65 3.50
N GLN A 172 -18.94 -8.96 3.38
CA GLN A 172 -20.24 -9.56 3.06
C GLN A 172 -20.26 -10.25 1.69
N LYS A 173 -19.54 -9.71 0.71
CA LYS A 173 -19.40 -10.30 -0.63
C LYS A 173 -18.33 -11.40 -0.73
N GLY A 174 -17.72 -11.80 0.39
CA GLY A 174 -16.74 -12.89 0.44
C GLY A 174 -15.40 -12.56 -0.21
N ALA A 175 -15.05 -11.27 -0.39
CA ALA A 175 -13.75 -10.88 -0.94
C ALA A 175 -12.59 -11.19 0.02
N TRP A 176 -12.86 -11.23 1.32
CA TRP A 176 -11.92 -11.63 2.36
C TRP A 176 -11.97 -13.15 2.55
N VAL A 177 -10.87 -13.82 2.21
CA VAL A 177 -10.74 -15.27 2.36
C VAL A 177 -9.98 -15.57 3.65
N GLN A 178 -10.62 -16.28 4.58
CA GLN A 178 -9.96 -16.73 5.80
C GLN A 178 -8.91 -17.81 5.47
N LYS A 179 -7.67 -17.57 5.86
CA LYS A 179 -6.55 -18.50 5.71
C LYS A 179 -5.72 -18.49 6.97
N ASP A 180 -5.60 -19.66 7.60
CA ASP A 180 -4.96 -19.85 8.89
C ASP A 180 -5.63 -18.95 9.97
N GLN A 181 -4.89 -18.04 10.58
CA GLN A 181 -5.37 -17.05 11.57
C GLN A 181 -5.55 -15.64 10.98
N SER A 182 -5.63 -15.51 9.66
CA SER A 182 -5.71 -14.23 8.97
C SER A 182 -6.80 -14.18 7.91
N ASN A 183 -7.37 -13.01 7.72
CA ASN A 183 -8.19 -12.66 6.56
C ASN A 183 -7.27 -12.15 5.45
N VAL A 184 -7.42 -12.71 4.26
CA VAL A 184 -6.62 -12.36 3.09
C VAL A 184 -7.50 -11.68 2.04
N LEU A 185 -7.15 -10.47 1.65
CA LEU A 185 -7.74 -9.77 0.51
C LEU A 185 -6.79 -9.89 -0.68
N LYS A 186 -7.26 -10.47 -1.78
CA LYS A 186 -6.52 -10.56 -3.03
C LYS A 186 -6.94 -9.43 -3.97
N MET A 187 -5.97 -8.88 -4.68
CA MET A 187 -6.15 -7.85 -5.69
C MET A 187 -5.48 -8.31 -6.98
N GLU A 188 -6.20 -8.15 -8.09
CA GLU A 188 -5.69 -8.46 -9.42
C GLU A 188 -5.42 -7.15 -10.17
N LEU A 189 -4.44 -7.20 -11.07
CA LEU A 189 -4.16 -6.09 -11.97
C LEU A 189 -4.55 -6.50 -13.39
N VAL A 190 -5.65 -5.95 -13.88
CA VAL A 190 -6.22 -6.25 -15.21
C VAL A 190 -6.13 -4.97 -16.04
N ASP A 191 -5.36 -4.99 -17.13
CA ASP A 191 -5.13 -3.83 -18.02
C ASP A 191 -4.74 -2.53 -17.29
N GLY A 192 -3.98 -2.66 -16.20
CA GLY A 192 -3.58 -1.52 -15.38
C GLY A 192 -4.70 -0.96 -14.49
N ALA A 193 -5.87 -1.61 -14.39
CA ALA A 193 -6.85 -1.39 -13.33
C ALA A 193 -6.57 -2.33 -12.14
N VAL A 194 -6.99 -1.92 -10.94
CA VAL A 194 -6.97 -2.80 -9.76
C VAL A 194 -8.38 -3.35 -9.59
N GLU A 195 -8.48 -4.67 -9.43
CA GLU A 195 -9.74 -5.35 -9.15
C GLU A 195 -9.66 -6.14 -7.85
N ILE A 196 -10.77 -6.17 -7.12
CA ILE A 196 -10.94 -6.99 -5.91
C ILE A 196 -12.13 -7.91 -6.17
N ASN A 197 -11.92 -9.22 -6.22
CA ASN A 197 -12.98 -10.20 -6.47
C ASN A 197 -13.81 -9.89 -7.74
N GLY A 198 -13.14 -9.48 -8.82
CA GLY A 198 -13.77 -9.07 -10.09
C GLY A 198 -14.45 -7.70 -10.07
N PHE A 199 -14.31 -6.93 -8.98
CA PHE A 199 -14.83 -5.57 -8.88
C PHE A 199 -13.70 -4.55 -9.10
N GLY A 200 -13.75 -3.84 -10.20
CA GLY A 200 -12.83 -2.73 -10.48
C GLY A 200 -13.01 -1.58 -9.49
N ILE A 201 -11.88 -1.03 -9.03
CA ILE A 201 -11.84 0.11 -8.11
C ILE A 201 -12.11 1.40 -8.88
N VAL A 202 -13.05 2.20 -8.39
CA VAL A 202 -13.44 3.49 -8.98
C VAL A 202 -12.32 4.54 -8.81
N PRO A 203 -12.13 5.45 -9.79
CA PRO A 203 -11.00 6.39 -9.81
C PRO A 203 -10.84 7.27 -8.56
N GLU A 204 -11.93 7.63 -7.91
CA GLU A 204 -11.97 8.48 -6.72
C GLU A 204 -11.24 7.86 -5.54
N LEU A 205 -11.27 6.52 -5.42
CA LEU A 205 -10.59 5.81 -4.35
C LEU A 205 -9.06 5.85 -4.49
N PHE A 206 -8.52 6.28 -5.64
CA PHE A 206 -7.09 6.53 -5.82
C PHE A 206 -6.66 7.92 -5.35
N GLN A 207 -7.59 8.83 -5.04
CA GLN A 207 -7.27 10.20 -4.64
C GLN A 207 -7.34 10.38 -3.13
N ILE A 208 -6.18 10.51 -2.48
CA ILE A 208 -6.08 10.59 -1.01
C ILE A 208 -6.84 11.77 -0.40
N ARG A 209 -6.97 12.89 -1.14
CA ARG A 209 -7.66 14.11 -0.69
C ARG A 209 -9.11 13.85 -0.32
N HIS A 210 -9.74 12.84 -0.93
CA HIS A 210 -11.12 12.50 -0.65
C HIS A 210 -11.29 12.00 0.79
N ILE A 211 -10.31 11.31 1.39
CA ILE A 211 -10.37 10.91 2.82
C ILE A 211 -10.69 12.10 3.75
N MET A 212 -10.24 13.31 3.37
CA MET A 212 -10.44 14.53 4.14
C MET A 212 -11.68 15.35 3.74
N SER A 213 -12.51 14.85 2.82
CA SER A 213 -13.76 15.53 2.42
C SER A 213 -14.81 15.45 3.53
N THR A 214 -15.58 16.53 3.70
CA THR A 214 -16.75 16.61 4.57
C THR A 214 -18.02 16.11 3.89
N GLU A 215 -18.03 16.06 2.57
CA GLU A 215 -19.14 15.53 1.79
C GLU A 215 -19.16 14.01 1.94
N ARG A 216 -20.12 13.51 2.72
CA ARG A 216 -20.38 12.07 2.86
C ARG A 216 -20.98 11.45 1.59
N HIS A 217 -21.32 12.28 0.60
CA HIS A 217 -21.81 11.85 -0.70
C HIS A 217 -20.64 11.74 -1.68
N TYR A 218 -20.03 10.57 -1.76
CA TYR A 218 -19.29 10.17 -2.96
C TYR A 218 -20.32 9.64 -3.96
N GLY A 219 -21.25 10.51 -4.35
CA GLY A 219 -22.19 10.22 -5.41
C GLY A 219 -21.40 10.18 -6.70
N PHE A 220 -21.12 8.97 -7.19
CA PHE A 220 -20.42 8.76 -8.44
C PHE A 220 -21.23 9.42 -9.57
N GLU A 221 -20.64 10.41 -10.25
CA GLU A 221 -21.23 10.94 -11.48
C GLU A 221 -21.27 9.81 -12.49
N SER A 222 -22.48 9.29 -12.72
CA SER A 222 -22.76 8.12 -13.52
C SER A 222 -22.45 8.37 -14.99
N GLY A 223 -21.20 8.12 -15.37
CA GLY A 223 -20.72 8.06 -16.74
C GLY A 223 -20.34 6.62 -17.11
N LYS A 224 -21.35 5.74 -17.23
CA LYS A 224 -21.22 4.35 -17.75
C LYS A 224 -20.30 3.41 -16.96
N ILE A 225 -20.64 3.05 -15.73
CA ILE A 225 -20.14 1.82 -15.10
C ILE A 225 -21.31 1.16 -14.38
N HIS A 226 -21.42 -0.17 -14.50
CA HIS A 226 -22.40 -0.99 -13.78
C HIS A 226 -22.53 -0.52 -12.33
N HIS A 227 -23.76 -0.31 -11.84
CA HIS A 227 -24.05 -0.08 -10.43
C HIS A 227 -23.30 -1.13 -9.60
N ASN A 228 -22.21 -0.70 -8.96
CA ASN A 228 -21.33 -1.57 -8.22
C ASN A 228 -21.46 -1.13 -6.77
N ASP A 229 -22.52 -1.64 -6.11
CA ASP A 229 -22.95 -1.29 -4.74
C ASP A 229 -21.87 -1.47 -3.66
N ILE A 230 -20.64 -1.87 -4.01
CA ILE A 230 -19.47 -1.94 -3.12
C ILE A 230 -18.89 -0.56 -2.86
N TRP A 231 -18.94 0.32 -3.85
CA TRP A 231 -18.26 1.61 -3.80
C TRP A 231 -19.16 2.74 -3.30
N ASP A 232 -20.49 2.59 -3.46
CA ASP A 232 -21.54 3.57 -3.11
C ASP A 232 -21.62 3.85 -1.60
N MET A 233 -21.26 5.04 -1.13
CA MET A 233 -21.28 5.38 0.30
C MET A 233 -22.67 5.48 0.91
#